data_AF-A0A7V9SCY4-F1
#
_entry.id   AF-A0A7V9SCY4-F1
#
_cell.length_a   1.000
_cell.length_b   1.000
_cell.length_c   1.000
_cell.angle_alpha   90.00
_cell.angle_beta   90.00
_cell.angle_gamma   90.00
#
_symmetry.space_group_name_H-M   'P 1'
#
loop_
_entity.id
_entity.type
_entity.pdbx_description
1 polymer ?
#
loop_
_entity_poly.entity_id
_entity_poly.type
_entity_poly.pdbx_seq_one_letter_code
_entity_poly.pdbx_strand_id
1 'polypeptide(L)'
;MAGQQRTVKGATVLAWWDRMVEKVAQDPADMQIRGLENALYFVCRRNGAKLTRGQPVASRPENLSPAGGDNAPPAGFDWTNGEMVFDVLQPDGLVAELERVTGIPEHPHGSSRAST
;
A
#
# COMPACT_ATOMS: atom_id res chain seq x y z
N MET A 1 5.75 -23.50 -1.24
CA MET A 1 5.77 -22.78 0.05
C MET A 1 4.67 -21.74 -0.04
N ALA A 2 3.62 -21.84 0.78
CA ALA A 2 2.60 -20.80 0.82
C ALA A 2 3.26 -19.53 1.36
N GLY A 3 3.34 -18.48 0.55
CA GLY A 3 3.79 -17.17 1.03
C GLY A 3 2.87 -16.73 2.14
N GLN A 4 3.42 -16.14 3.19
CA GLN A 4 2.60 -15.56 4.25
C GLN A 4 1.77 -14.43 3.61
N GLN A 5 0.45 -14.53 3.70
CA GLN A 5 -0.48 -13.55 3.15
C GLN A 5 -1.01 -12.70 4.30
N ARG A 6 -0.90 -11.38 4.17
CA ARG A 6 -1.49 -10.40 5.11
C ARG A 6 -2.47 -9.51 4.37
N THR A 7 -3.48 -8.98 5.06
CA THR A 7 -4.35 -7.94 4.52
C THR A 7 -4.17 -6.63 5.28
N VAL A 8 -4.25 -5.51 4.55
CA VAL A 8 -4.15 -4.14 5.09
C VAL A 8 -5.31 -3.32 4.53
N LYS A 9 -5.87 -2.40 5.31
CA LYS A 9 -6.90 -1.48 4.81
C LYS A 9 -6.37 -0.64 3.65
N GLY A 10 -7.15 -0.53 2.58
CA GLY A 10 -6.78 0.22 1.39
C GLY A 10 -6.44 1.68 1.68
N ALA A 11 -7.21 2.36 2.54
CA ALA A 11 -6.89 3.72 3.00
C ALA A 11 -5.46 3.87 3.54
N THR A 12 -4.99 2.90 4.32
CA THR A 12 -3.62 2.89 4.86
C THR A 12 -2.61 2.70 3.73
N VAL A 13 -2.85 1.76 2.81
CA VAL A 13 -1.96 1.52 1.66
C VAL A 13 -1.84 2.75 0.76
N LEU A 14 -2.96 3.44 0.51
CA LEU A 14 -2.98 4.66 -0.29
C LEU A 14 -2.24 5.81 0.42
N ALA A 15 -2.39 5.93 1.74
CA ALA A 15 -1.65 6.92 2.53
C ALA A 15 -0.14 6.64 2.53
N TRP A 16 0.27 5.38 2.65
CA TRP A 16 1.67 4.98 2.48
C TRP A 16 2.19 5.29 1.08
N TRP A 17 1.39 5.01 0.03
CA TRP A 17 1.76 5.33 -1.34
C TRP A 17 2.04 6.82 -1.54
N ASP A 18 1.12 7.68 -1.13
CA ASP A 18 1.27 9.13 -1.28
C ASP A 18 2.52 9.63 -0.53
N ARG A 19 2.74 9.14 0.70
CA ARG A 19 3.93 9.50 1.49
C ARG A 19 5.24 9.01 0.89
N MET A 20 5.23 7.84 0.25
CA MET A 20 6.41 7.30 -0.43
C MET A 20 6.74 8.10 -1.69
N VAL A 21 5.74 8.52 -2.47
CA VAL A 21 5.96 9.39 -3.64
C VAL A 21 6.60 10.72 -3.22
N GLU A 22 6.13 11.34 -2.13
CA GLU A 22 6.74 12.55 -1.58
C GLU A 22 8.21 12.34 -1.19
N LYS A 23 8.51 11.23 -0.52
CA LYS A 23 9.87 10.90 -0.07
C LYS A 23 10.82 10.64 -1.24
N VAL A 24 10.37 9.93 -2.27
CA VAL A 24 11.15 9.73 -3.51
C VAL A 24 11.42 11.07 -4.20
N ALA A 25 10.48 12.01 -4.16
CA ALA A 25 10.70 13.34 -4.72
C ALA A 25 11.71 14.17 -3.90
N GLN A 26 11.77 13.99 -2.59
CA GLN A 26 12.73 14.65 -1.70
C GLN A 26 14.15 14.09 -1.85
N ASP A 27 14.29 12.76 -1.93
CA ASP A 27 15.56 12.08 -2.16
C ASP A 27 15.40 10.94 -3.18
N PRO A 28 15.59 11.23 -4.49
CA PRO A 28 15.42 10.22 -5.54
C PRO A 28 16.56 9.19 -5.60
N ALA A 29 17.69 9.44 -4.91
CA ALA A 29 18.85 8.56 -4.87
C ALA A 29 18.77 7.53 -3.73
N ASP A 30 17.86 7.70 -2.79
CA ASP A 30 17.65 6.75 -1.70
C ASP A 30 17.05 5.42 -2.23
N MET A 31 17.92 4.42 -2.34
CA MET A 31 17.58 3.09 -2.85
C MET A 31 16.62 2.33 -1.92
N GLN A 32 16.62 2.62 -0.62
CA GLN A 32 15.68 2.01 0.33
C GLN A 32 14.27 2.54 0.08
N ILE A 33 14.12 3.86 -0.05
CA ILE A 33 12.84 4.51 -0.36
C ILE A 33 12.32 4.02 -1.72
N ARG A 34 13.18 3.92 -2.73
CA ARG A 34 12.82 3.39 -4.06
C ARG A 34 12.41 1.93 -4.01
N GLY A 35 13.06 1.12 -3.18
CA GLY A 35 12.70 -0.27 -2.94
C GLY A 35 11.29 -0.42 -2.36
N LEU A 36 10.96 0.40 -1.37
CA LEU A 36 9.64 0.43 -0.74
C LEU A 36 8.54 0.95 -1.66
N GLU A 37 8.81 2.01 -2.45
CA GLU A 37 7.89 2.50 -3.48
C GLU A 37 7.58 1.39 -4.50
N ASN A 38 8.60 0.67 -4.97
CA ASN A 38 8.44 -0.46 -5.88
C ASN A 38 7.61 -1.58 -5.26
N ALA A 39 7.88 -1.94 -3.99
CA ALA A 39 7.13 -2.97 -3.29
C ALA A 39 5.63 -2.61 -3.19
N LEU A 40 5.31 -1.38 -2.77
CA LEU A 40 3.94 -0.89 -2.74
C LEU A 40 3.27 -0.88 -4.12
N TYR A 41 3.99 -0.43 -5.15
CA TYR A 41 3.49 -0.45 -6.53
C TYR A 41 3.04 -1.87 -6.93
N PHE A 42 3.84 -2.89 -6.62
CA PHE A 42 3.49 -4.28 -6.92
C PHE A 42 2.32 -4.80 -6.09
N VAL A 43 2.26 -4.46 -4.80
CA VAL A 43 1.10 -4.78 -3.93
C VAL A 43 -0.18 -4.20 -4.55
N CYS A 44 -0.19 -2.92 -4.87
CA CYS A 44 -1.36 -2.26 -5.44
C CYS A 44 -1.75 -2.85 -6.79
N ARG A 45 -0.78 -3.07 -7.69
CA ARG A 45 -1.03 -3.70 -8.99
C ARG A 45 -1.59 -5.11 -8.87
N ARG A 46 -1.11 -5.91 -7.90
CA ARG A 46 -1.58 -7.28 -7.69
C ARG A 46 -2.99 -7.35 -7.13
N ASN A 47 -3.41 -6.33 -6.38
CA ASN A 47 -4.80 -6.10 -6.00
C ASN A 47 -5.62 -5.47 -7.13
N GLY A 48 -5.01 -5.28 -8.32
CA GLY A 48 -5.63 -4.78 -9.53
C GLY A 48 -5.75 -3.26 -9.65
N ALA A 49 -5.00 -2.48 -8.86
CA ALA A 49 -4.99 -1.02 -8.97
C ALA A 49 -4.18 -0.58 -10.20
N LYS A 50 -4.60 0.49 -10.87
CA LYS A 50 -3.89 1.12 -11.98
C LYS A 50 -3.03 2.30 -11.51
N LEU A 51 -2.22 2.09 -10.48
CA LEU A 51 -1.32 3.15 -9.99
C LEU A 51 -0.31 3.58 -11.04
N THR A 52 -0.07 4.88 -11.14
CA THR A 52 1.05 5.45 -11.91
C THR A 52 2.19 5.73 -10.95
N ARG A 53 3.38 5.15 -11.18
CA ARG A 53 4.55 5.34 -10.31
C ARG A 53 4.95 6.82 -10.21
N GLY A 54 5.36 7.27 -9.02
CA GLY A 54 5.72 8.67 -8.77
C GLY A 54 4.56 9.66 -8.89
N GLN A 55 3.30 9.21 -8.86
CA GLN A 55 2.12 10.07 -8.85
C GLN A 55 1.26 9.76 -7.63
N PRO A 56 0.96 10.76 -6.77
CA PRO A 56 0.03 10.58 -5.67
C PRO A 56 -1.36 10.19 -6.17
N VAL A 57 -2.06 9.35 -5.44
CA VAL A 57 -3.45 8.98 -5.68
C VAL A 57 -4.36 10.19 -5.50
N ALA A 58 -4.08 11.04 -4.51
CA ALA A 58 -4.81 12.30 -4.31
C ALA A 58 -4.82 13.21 -5.57
N SER A 59 -3.80 13.10 -6.43
CA SER A 59 -3.70 13.88 -7.67
C SER A 59 -4.31 13.17 -8.89
N ARG A 60 -4.57 11.86 -8.81
CA ARG A 60 -5.10 11.04 -9.91
C ARG A 60 -6.04 9.96 -9.37
N PRO A 61 -7.29 10.31 -9.02
CA PRO A 61 -8.27 9.36 -8.50
C PRO A 61 -8.53 8.18 -9.46
N GLU A 62 -8.34 8.38 -10.76
CA GLU A 62 -8.45 7.34 -11.78
C GLU A 62 -7.43 6.20 -11.60
N ASN A 63 -6.34 6.42 -10.85
CA ASN A 63 -5.38 5.38 -10.47
C ASN A 63 -6.01 4.29 -9.59
N LEU A 64 -7.17 4.55 -8.99
CA LEU A 64 -8.00 3.59 -8.25
C LEU A 64 -9.01 2.88 -9.17
N SER A 65 -8.80 2.89 -10.48
CA SER A 65 -9.59 2.05 -11.39
C SER A 65 -8.97 0.66 -11.48
N PRO A 66 -9.78 -0.41 -11.63
CA PRO A 66 -9.27 -1.74 -11.95
C PRO A 66 -8.39 -1.68 -13.21
N ALA A 67 -7.19 -2.25 -13.15
CA ALA A 67 -6.29 -2.35 -14.28
C ALA A 67 -6.80 -3.29 -15.40
N GLY A 68 -7.87 -4.05 -15.13
CA GLY A 68 -8.38 -5.13 -16.00
C GLY A 68 -7.54 -6.41 -15.88
N GLY A 69 -8.10 -7.55 -16.29
CA GLY A 69 -7.45 -8.87 -16.30
C GLY A 69 -7.79 -9.78 -15.11
N ASP A 70 -7.09 -10.92 -15.01
CA ASP A 70 -7.44 -12.02 -14.09
C ASP A 70 -7.32 -11.68 -12.59
N ASN A 71 -6.61 -10.60 -12.25
CA ASN A 71 -6.47 -10.10 -10.88
C ASN A 71 -7.24 -8.78 -10.65
N ALA A 72 -8.16 -8.42 -11.55
CA ALA A 72 -9.02 -7.26 -11.33
C ALA A 72 -9.93 -7.53 -10.12
N PRO A 73 -10.02 -6.58 -9.17
CA PRO A 73 -10.95 -6.72 -8.07
C PRO A 73 -12.39 -6.67 -8.61
N PRO A 74 -13.37 -7.15 -7.83
CA PRO A 74 -14.77 -7.09 -8.20
C PRO A 74 -15.19 -5.68 -8.62
N ALA A 75 -16.13 -5.58 -9.56
CA ALA A 75 -16.72 -4.31 -9.93
C ALA A 75 -17.27 -3.59 -8.69
N GLY A 76 -16.85 -2.34 -8.47
CA GLY A 76 -17.24 -1.57 -7.29
C GLY A 76 -16.42 -1.83 -6.04
N PHE A 77 -15.23 -2.45 -6.13
CA PHE A 77 -14.30 -2.56 -5.01
C PHE A 77 -14.00 -1.19 -4.39
N ASP A 78 -14.20 -1.09 -3.08
CA ASP A 78 -13.91 0.10 -2.31
C ASP A 78 -12.42 0.13 -1.95
N TRP A 79 -11.64 0.92 -2.67
CA TRP A 79 -10.20 1.05 -2.45
C TRP A 79 -9.81 1.73 -1.13
N THR A 80 -10.76 2.38 -0.46
CA THR A 80 -10.52 3.06 0.80
C THR A 80 -10.86 2.12 1.97
N ASN A 81 -12.04 1.51 1.94
CA ASN A 81 -12.51 0.65 3.04
C ASN A 81 -12.23 -0.84 2.84
N GLY A 82 -11.95 -1.27 1.62
CA GLY A 82 -11.59 -2.64 1.29
C GLY A 82 -10.21 -3.02 1.82
N GLU A 83 -9.97 -4.32 1.90
CA GLU A 83 -8.70 -4.89 2.31
C GLU A 83 -7.83 -5.23 1.10
N MET A 84 -6.57 -4.83 1.13
CA MET A 84 -5.56 -5.12 0.12
C MET A 84 -4.63 -6.23 0.61
N VAL A 85 -4.40 -7.20 -0.25
CA VAL A 85 -3.57 -8.37 0.01
C VAL A 85 -2.09 -8.05 -0.21
N PHE A 86 -1.28 -8.29 0.80
CA PHE A 86 0.18 -8.32 0.75
C PHE A 86 0.63 -9.76 0.53
N ASP A 87 0.66 -10.19 -0.73
CA ASP A 87 1.20 -11.49 -1.16
C ASP A 87 2.67 -11.33 -1.61
N VAL A 88 3.54 -11.17 -0.62
CA VAL A 88 4.99 -11.00 -0.75
C VAL A 88 5.72 -11.94 0.22
N LEU A 89 7.02 -12.16 0.04
CA LEU A 89 7.77 -13.15 0.84
C LEU A 89 7.79 -12.85 2.35
N GLN A 90 7.78 -11.56 2.73
CA GLN A 90 7.84 -11.09 4.11
C GLN A 90 6.86 -9.92 4.31
N PRO A 91 5.54 -10.19 4.39
CA PRO A 91 4.53 -9.12 4.48
C PRO A 91 4.69 -8.28 5.75
N ASP A 92 4.98 -8.93 6.89
CA ASP A 92 5.11 -8.24 8.18
C ASP A 92 6.33 -7.32 8.21
N GLY A 93 7.45 -7.76 7.61
CA GLY A 93 8.66 -6.95 7.48
C GLY A 93 8.44 -5.73 6.59
N LEU A 94 7.72 -5.90 5.47
CA LEU A 94 7.36 -4.78 4.60
C LEU A 94 6.45 -3.78 5.31
N VAL A 95 5.42 -4.25 6.03
CA VAL A 95 4.51 -3.38 6.78
C VAL A 95 5.25 -2.60 7.86
N ALA A 96 6.05 -3.26 8.70
CA ALA A 96 6.80 -2.59 9.76
C ALA A 96 7.74 -1.51 9.20
N GLU A 97 8.37 -1.78 8.06
CA GLU A 97 9.25 -0.84 7.40
C GLU A 97 8.50 0.35 6.78
N LEU A 98 7.32 0.11 6.21
CA LEU A 98 6.42 1.16 5.73
C LEU A 98 5.95 2.05 6.88
N GLU A 99 5.53 1.48 8.01
CA GLU A 99 5.14 2.25 9.20
C GLU A 99 6.30 3.11 9.70
N ARG A 100 7.51 2.54 9.79
CA ARG A 100 8.72 3.23 10.25
C ARG A 100 9.09 4.39 9.34
N VAL A 101 9.08 4.18 8.02
CA VAL A 101 9.51 5.19 7.05
C VAL A 101 8.46 6.29 6.87
N THR A 102 7.18 5.91 6.79
CA THR A 102 6.09 6.86 6.52
C THR A 102 5.58 7.57 7.79
N GLY A 103 5.74 6.94 8.95
CA GLY A 103 5.14 7.38 10.22
C GLY A 103 3.64 7.08 10.34
N ILE A 104 3.08 6.31 9.41
CA ILE A 104 1.65 5.99 9.34
C ILE A 104 1.47 4.54 9.82
N PRO A 105 0.76 4.30 10.94
CA PRO A 105 0.49 2.94 11.40
C PRO A 105 -0.54 2.23 10.51
N GLU A 106 -0.44 0.92 10.37
CA GLU A 106 -1.42 0.08 9.66
C GLU A 106 -2.84 0.24 10.23
N HIS A 107 -2.90 0.37 11.56
CA HIS A 107 -4.10 0.66 12.33
C HIS A 107 -4.04 2.09 12.90
N PRO A 108 -4.65 3.09 12.24
CA PRO A 108 -4.80 4.41 12.83
C PRO A 108 -5.70 4.30 14.08
N HIS A 109 -5.09 4.30 15.26
CA HIS A 109 -5.67 4.28 16.61
C HIS A 109 -7.12 3.75 16.75
N GLY A 110 -7.21 2.47 17.07
CA GLY A 110 -8.47 1.84 17.47
C GLY A 110 -8.29 0.47 18.09
N SER A 111 -7.43 0.33 19.12
CA SER A 111 -7.51 -0.75 20.12
C SER A 111 -6.51 -0.49 21.26
N SER A 112 -6.84 0.45 22.15
CA SER A 112 -6.48 0.24 23.56
C SER A 112 -7.39 -0.89 24.05
N ARG A 113 -6.90 -2.14 24.04
CA ARG A 113 -7.42 -3.13 24.99
C ARG A 113 -7.00 -2.64 26.36
N ALA A 114 -7.95 -2.02 27.06
CA ALA A 114 -7.90 -1.95 28.51
C ALA A 114 -7.75 -3.39 29.02
N SER A 115 -6.60 -3.69 29.61
CA SER A 115 -6.47 -4.84 30.51
C SER A 115 -6.74 -4.29 31.89
N THR A 116 -7.95 -4.56 32.37
CA THR A 116 -8.31 -4.53 33.79
C THR A 116 -7.58 -5.65 34.52
#